data_AF-A0A2M9MX41-F1
#
_entry.id   AF-A0A2M9MX41-F1
#
_cell.length_a   1.000
_cell.length_b   1.000
_cell.length_c   1.000
_cell.angle_alpha   90.00
_cell.angle_beta   90.00
_cell.angle_gamma   90.00
#
_symmetry.space_group_name_H-M   'P 1'
#
loop_
_entity.id
_entity.type
_entity.pdbx_description
1 polymer ?
#
loop_
_entity_poly.entity_id
_entity_poly.type
_entity_poly.pdbx_seq_one_letter_code
_entity_poly.pdbx_strand_id
1 'polypeptide(L)'
;MKHWRSVRAVLLPAAIACIMLALLLGLQSQARYKVGAVTAAIPYHSRELSDAGLVDSLMNLPLHLKISRADYDEGALTLDIKLSDPSETAAEVYEDIASIMSFTFEGTDNVQQLYLRVVAIDRWGGKRYMLLASNMNKDAWDSRYAEALTQLENGDVPPSIAAALNLTFTNLWLKQFSSP
;
A
#
# COMPACT_ATOMS: atom_id res chain seq x y z
N MET A 1 -37.12 -36.45 -41.19
CA MET A 1 -35.68 -36.59 -40.81
C MET A 1 -34.83 -35.31 -41.00
N LYS A 2 -35.41 -34.10 -41.14
CA LYS A 2 -34.66 -32.87 -41.49
C LYS A 2 -34.33 -31.97 -40.29
N HIS A 3 -35.08 -32.07 -39.18
CA HIS A 3 -34.90 -31.25 -37.97
C HIS A 3 -33.65 -31.62 -37.14
N TRP A 4 -33.12 -32.84 -37.27
CA TRP A 4 -31.95 -33.30 -36.51
C TRP A 4 -30.63 -32.64 -36.99
N ARG A 5 -30.58 -32.21 -38.26
CA ARG A 5 -29.42 -31.49 -38.81
C ARG A 5 -29.37 -30.04 -38.31
N SER A 6 -30.51 -29.41 -38.14
CA SER A 6 -30.63 -28.03 -37.64
C SER A 6 -30.25 -27.92 -36.15
N VAL A 7 -30.63 -28.92 -35.34
CA VAL A 7 -30.26 -28.96 -33.90
C VAL A 7 -28.75 -29.13 -33.72
N ARG A 8 -28.09 -29.94 -34.55
CA ARG A 8 -26.62 -30.09 -34.54
C ARG A 8 -25.88 -28.82 -35.01
N ALA A 9 -26.47 -28.06 -35.93
CA ALA A 9 -25.86 -26.84 -36.47
C ALA A 9 -25.78 -25.70 -35.44
N VAL A 10 -26.65 -25.69 -34.42
CA VAL A 10 -26.66 -24.66 -33.37
C VAL A 10 -25.86 -25.07 -32.13
N LEU A 11 -25.84 -26.37 -31.81
CA LEU A 11 -25.12 -26.88 -30.62
C LEU A 11 -23.60 -26.76 -30.74
N LEU A 12 -23.04 -26.91 -31.94
CA LEU A 12 -21.60 -26.81 -32.19
C LEU A 12 -21.02 -25.41 -31.88
N PRO A 13 -21.56 -24.31 -32.43
CA PRO A 13 -21.03 -22.97 -32.11
C PRO A 13 -21.26 -22.58 -30.64
N ALA A 14 -22.36 -23.01 -30.02
CA ALA A 14 -22.60 -22.76 -28.59
C ALA A 14 -21.57 -23.47 -27.70
N ALA A 15 -21.21 -24.72 -27.99
CA ALA A 15 -20.18 -25.44 -27.25
C ALA A 15 -18.80 -24.78 -27.40
N ILE A 16 -18.46 -24.31 -28.60
CA ILE A 16 -17.19 -23.60 -28.87
C ILE A 16 -17.13 -22.28 -28.09
N ALA A 17 -18.23 -21.51 -28.05
CA ALA A 17 -18.30 -20.27 -27.27
C ALA A 17 -18.13 -20.53 -25.77
N CYS A 18 -18.74 -21.59 -25.23
CA CYS A 18 -18.57 -21.98 -23.83
C CYS A 18 -17.12 -22.40 -23.51
N ILE A 19 -16.47 -23.15 -24.39
CA ILE A 19 -15.07 -23.56 -24.21
C ILE A 19 -14.13 -22.35 -24.30
N MET A 20 -14.37 -21.43 -25.24
CA MET A 20 -13.60 -20.20 -25.39
C MET A 20 -13.75 -19.29 -24.18
N LEU A 21 -14.96 -19.16 -23.63
CA LEU A 21 -15.22 -18.42 -22.39
C LEU A 21 -14.54 -19.08 -21.19
N ALA A 22 -14.58 -20.41 -21.08
CA ALA A 22 -13.91 -21.15 -20.01
C ALA A 22 -12.38 -20.99 -20.08
N LEU A 23 -11.79 -20.97 -21.28
CA LEU A 23 -10.37 -20.71 -21.47
C LEU A 23 -10.02 -19.26 -21.08
N LEU A 24 -10.83 -18.27 -21.48
CA LEU A 24 -10.65 -16.88 -21.06
C LEU A 24 -10.73 -16.72 -19.53
N LEU A 25 -11.70 -17.36 -18.88
CA LEU A 25 -11.81 -17.36 -17.42
C LEU A 25 -10.64 -18.09 -16.74
N GLY A 26 -10.13 -19.17 -17.33
CA GLY A 26 -8.95 -19.89 -16.83
C GLY A 26 -7.65 -19.09 -16.96
N LEU A 27 -7.48 -18.34 -18.06
CA LEU A 27 -6.35 -17.42 -18.24
C LEU A 27 -6.42 -16.24 -17.27
N GLN A 28 -7.62 -15.72 -16.98
CA GLN A 28 -7.81 -14.70 -15.94
C GLN A 28 -7.54 -15.25 -14.52
N SER A 29 -7.87 -16.52 -14.24
CA SER A 29 -7.60 -17.11 -12.92
C SER A 29 -6.11 -17.37 -12.69
N GLN A 30 -5.37 -17.79 -13.73
CA GLN A 30 -3.90 -17.96 -13.67
C GLN A 30 -3.17 -16.63 -13.48
N ALA A 31 -3.65 -15.53 -14.09
CA ALA A 31 -3.14 -14.19 -13.83
C ALA A 31 -3.44 -13.69 -12.40
N ARG A 32 -4.55 -14.14 -11.79
CA ARG A 32 -4.90 -13.86 -10.39
C ARG A 32 -4.22 -14.78 -9.37
N TYR A 33 -3.64 -15.91 -9.79
CA TYR A 33 -3.04 -16.90 -8.89
C TYR A 33 -1.54 -16.70 -8.61
N LYS A 34 -0.92 -15.66 -9.20
CA LYS A 34 0.47 -15.25 -8.92
C LYS A 34 0.60 -13.86 -8.30
N VAL A 35 -0.51 -13.20 -7.99
CA VAL A 35 -0.51 -12.05 -7.08
C VAL A 35 -0.84 -12.62 -5.72
N GLY A 36 0.12 -12.58 -4.79
CA GLY A 36 -0.12 -12.90 -3.39
C GLY A 36 -1.26 -12.01 -2.89
N ALA A 37 -2.45 -12.58 -2.88
CA ALA A 37 -3.67 -11.90 -2.51
C ALA A 37 -3.67 -11.69 -0.99
N VAL A 38 -3.10 -10.58 -0.54
CA VAL A 38 -3.69 -9.87 0.60
C VAL A 38 -4.97 -9.26 0.05
N THR A 39 -6.06 -10.01 0.22
CA THR A 39 -7.40 -9.53 -0.04
C THR A 39 -7.69 -8.43 0.98
N ALA A 40 -7.41 -7.19 0.61
CA ALA A 40 -7.93 -6.02 1.31
C ALA A 40 -9.44 -5.89 0.99
N ALA A 41 -10.24 -6.80 1.57
CA ALA A 41 -11.65 -6.53 1.76
C ALA A 41 -11.75 -5.52 2.92
N ILE A 42 -11.58 -4.23 2.63
CA ILE A 42 -11.84 -3.18 3.62
C ILE A 42 -13.33 -2.86 3.54
N PRO A 43 -14.12 -3.16 4.59
CA PRO A 43 -15.46 -2.60 4.67
C PRO A 43 -15.32 -1.08 4.80
N TYR A 44 -16.02 -0.34 3.93
CA TYR A 44 -16.23 1.10 4.03
C TYR A 44 -16.99 1.43 5.33
N HIS A 45 -16.32 1.33 6.47
CA HIS A 45 -16.63 2.09 7.67
C HIS A 45 -15.46 3.04 7.83
N SER A 46 -15.59 4.16 7.15
CA SER A 46 -14.74 5.30 7.42
C SER A 46 -14.85 5.60 8.92
N ARG A 47 -13.70 5.56 9.59
CA ARG A 47 -13.60 5.69 11.05
C ARG A 47 -13.20 7.13 11.37
N GLU A 48 -13.82 7.73 12.37
CA GLU A 48 -13.30 8.96 12.94
C GLU A 48 -12.13 8.63 13.88
N LEU A 49 -10.96 9.19 13.57
CA LEU A 49 -9.81 9.12 14.45
C LEU A 49 -10.01 10.07 15.63
N SER A 50 -9.71 9.60 16.83
CA SER A 50 -9.67 10.42 18.03
C SER A 50 -8.46 10.02 18.85
N ASP A 51 -7.98 10.89 19.73
CA ASP A 51 -6.84 10.59 20.61
C ASP A 51 -7.06 9.28 21.39
N ALA A 52 -8.27 9.08 21.93
CA ALA A 52 -8.64 7.87 22.67
C ALA A 52 -8.64 6.57 21.83
N GLY A 53 -8.89 6.66 20.52
CA GLY A 53 -8.95 5.52 19.59
C GLY A 53 -7.74 5.40 18.65
N LEU A 54 -6.74 6.27 18.81
CA LEU A 54 -5.59 6.38 17.92
C LEU A 54 -4.75 5.10 17.97
N VAL A 55 -4.36 4.68 19.17
CA VAL A 55 -3.51 3.51 19.38
C VAL A 55 -4.19 2.26 18.82
N ASP A 56 -5.46 2.02 19.17
CA ASP A 56 -6.21 0.86 18.70
C ASP A 56 -6.37 0.84 17.18
N SER A 57 -6.56 2.01 16.56
CA SER A 57 -6.69 2.11 15.11
C SER A 57 -5.38 1.80 14.40
N LEU A 58 -4.26 2.29 14.93
CA LEU A 58 -2.93 2.10 14.34
C LEU A 58 -2.36 0.70 14.58
N MET A 59 -2.65 0.07 15.72
CA MET A 59 -2.19 -1.29 16.05
C MET A 59 -2.76 -2.37 15.13
N ASN A 60 -3.84 -2.07 14.42
CA ASN A 60 -4.46 -2.98 13.45
C ASN A 60 -3.81 -2.88 12.05
N LEU A 61 -2.87 -1.97 11.83
CA LEU A 61 -2.15 -1.87 10.57
C LEU A 61 -1.09 -2.97 10.47
N PRO A 62 -1.07 -3.76 9.38
CA PRO A 62 -0.09 -4.82 9.17
C PRO A 62 1.25 -4.23 8.69
N LEU A 63 1.91 -3.44 9.53
CA LEU A 63 3.18 -2.78 9.22
C LEU A 63 4.38 -3.70 9.51
N HIS A 64 5.41 -3.59 8.69
CA HIS A 64 6.70 -4.23 8.90
C HIS A 64 7.48 -3.51 10.01
N LEU A 65 7.54 -2.18 9.93
CA LEU A 65 8.18 -1.30 10.89
C LEU A 65 7.27 -0.98 12.06
N LYS A 66 7.89 -0.73 13.22
CA LYS A 66 7.15 -0.36 14.43
C LYS A 66 6.83 1.12 14.45
N ILE A 67 5.60 1.47 14.82
CA ILE A 67 5.22 2.83 15.18
C ILE A 67 5.89 3.19 16.50
N SER A 68 6.68 4.26 16.50
CA SER A 68 7.42 4.77 17.65
C SER A 68 6.83 6.04 18.26
N ARG A 69 6.03 6.76 17.48
CA ARG A 69 5.23 7.90 17.91
C ARG A 69 3.98 7.98 17.04
N ALA A 70 2.85 8.27 17.67
CA ALA A 70 1.62 8.65 17.02
C ALA A 70 1.00 9.82 17.78
N ASP A 71 0.41 10.75 17.06
CA ASP A 71 -0.29 11.91 17.61
C ASP A 71 -1.37 12.34 16.63
N TYR A 72 -2.53 12.73 17.14
CA TYR A 72 -3.64 13.21 16.33
C TYR A 72 -4.23 14.46 16.96
N ASP A 73 -4.18 15.56 16.23
CA ASP A 73 -4.67 16.86 16.69
C ASP A 73 -5.34 17.61 15.53
N GLU A 74 -6.56 18.09 15.75
CA GLU A 74 -7.33 18.91 14.81
C GLU A 74 -7.28 18.46 13.33
N GLY A 75 -7.37 17.15 13.07
CA GLY A 75 -7.35 16.60 11.70
C GLY A 75 -5.95 16.38 11.12
N ALA A 76 -4.89 16.62 11.89
CA ALA A 76 -3.52 16.29 11.54
C ALA A 76 -3.06 15.01 12.26
N LEU A 77 -2.67 14.00 11.49
CA LEU A 77 -2.05 12.78 11.99
C LEU A 77 -0.53 12.88 11.87
N THR A 78 0.19 12.73 12.97
CA THR A 78 1.66 12.67 12.99
C THR A 78 2.11 11.27 13.38
N LEU A 79 2.96 10.67 12.55
CA LEU A 79 3.48 9.32 12.74
C LEU A 79 4.99 9.26 12.57
N ASP A 80 5.67 8.63 13.53
CA ASP A 80 7.06 8.21 13.38
C ASP A 80 7.12 6.68 13.35
N ILE A 81 7.44 6.09 12.20
CA ILE A 81 7.76 4.66 12.09
C ILE A 81 9.27 4.44 12.18
N LYS A 82 9.67 3.34 12.80
CA LYS A 82 11.04 3.09 13.18
C LYS A 82 11.62 1.92 12.40
N LEU A 83 12.72 2.20 11.70
CA LEU A 83 13.65 1.19 11.20
C LEU A 83 14.51 0.69 12.37
N SER A 84 14.27 -0.53 12.80
CA SER A 84 14.93 -1.16 13.97
C SER A 84 15.91 -2.26 13.58
N ASP A 85 15.64 -2.94 12.48
CA ASP A 85 16.39 -4.10 12.03
C ASP A 85 17.12 -3.77 10.72
N PRO A 86 18.45 -3.96 10.62
CA PRO A 86 19.17 -3.83 9.37
C PRO A 86 18.73 -4.82 8.29
N SER A 87 17.94 -5.86 8.60
CA SER A 87 17.31 -6.71 7.58
C SER A 87 16.08 -6.07 6.94
N GLU A 88 15.49 -5.03 7.55
CA GLU A 88 14.36 -4.30 6.96
C GLU A 88 14.83 -3.64 5.65
N THR A 89 14.04 -3.83 4.60
CA THR A 89 14.33 -3.46 3.23
C THR A 89 13.64 -2.15 2.83
N ALA A 90 14.09 -1.52 1.75
CA ALA A 90 13.43 -0.31 1.25
C ALA A 90 12.00 -0.61 0.79
N ALA A 91 11.77 -1.78 0.18
CA ALA A 91 10.44 -2.24 -0.22
C ALA A 91 9.46 -2.30 0.96
N GLU A 92 9.87 -2.90 2.09
CA GLU A 92 9.03 -2.95 3.31
C GLU A 92 8.69 -1.56 3.84
N VAL A 93 9.63 -0.60 3.76
CA VAL A 93 9.34 0.79 4.12
C VAL A 93 8.32 1.42 3.15
N TYR A 94 8.41 1.15 1.85
CA TYR A 94 7.45 1.67 0.87
C TYR A 94 6.05 1.07 1.06
N GLU A 95 5.96 -0.23 1.34
CA GLU A 95 4.70 -0.91 1.67
C GLU A 95 4.04 -0.34 2.93
N ASP A 96 4.83 -0.04 3.96
CA ASP A 96 4.34 0.59 5.18
C ASP A 96 3.85 2.03 4.92
N ILE A 97 4.58 2.82 4.13
CA ILE A 97 4.16 4.17 3.74
C ILE A 97 2.83 4.10 2.98
N ALA A 98 2.70 3.18 2.02
CA ALA A 98 1.46 2.99 1.26
C ALA A 98 0.30 2.63 2.19
N SER A 99 0.51 1.67 3.09
CA SER A 99 -0.50 1.22 4.06
C SER A 99 -0.95 2.34 5.00
N ILE A 100 -0.02 3.15 5.50
CA ILE A 100 -0.31 4.30 6.37
C ILE A 100 -1.09 5.37 5.60
N MET A 101 -0.68 5.71 4.38
CA MET A 101 -1.36 6.74 3.59
C MET A 101 -2.78 6.31 3.20
N SER A 102 -2.97 5.07 2.75
CA SER A 102 -4.30 4.51 2.47
C SER A 102 -5.17 4.49 3.71
N PHE A 103 -4.65 4.01 4.85
CA PHE A 103 -5.38 4.08 6.12
C PHE A 103 -5.79 5.51 6.46
N THR A 104 -4.87 6.46 6.32
CA THR A 104 -5.10 7.85 6.70
C THR A 104 -6.17 8.50 5.85
N PHE A 105 -6.07 8.42 4.52
CA PHE A 105 -6.90 9.22 3.63
C PHE A 105 -8.14 8.48 3.10
N GLU A 106 -8.12 7.15 3.06
CA GLU A 106 -9.26 6.33 2.64
C GLU A 106 -9.95 5.63 3.83
N GLY A 107 -9.18 5.29 4.87
CA GLY A 107 -9.70 4.61 6.07
C GLY A 107 -10.30 5.55 7.12
N THR A 108 -10.05 6.87 7.03
CA THR A 108 -10.58 7.86 7.98
C THR A 108 -11.32 9.01 7.30
N ASP A 109 -12.34 9.52 7.99
CA ASP A 109 -13.11 10.67 7.50
C ASP A 109 -12.47 12.01 7.87
N ASN A 110 -11.83 12.07 9.03
CA ASN A 110 -11.50 13.31 9.71
C ASN A 110 -10.00 13.63 9.73
N VAL A 111 -9.14 12.82 9.11
CA VAL A 111 -7.74 13.20 8.89
C VAL A 111 -7.61 13.93 7.56
N GLN A 112 -7.09 15.15 7.62
CA GLN A 112 -6.85 16.04 6.47
C GLN A 112 -5.36 16.19 6.15
N GLN A 113 -4.49 15.99 7.13
CA GLN A 113 -3.04 16.14 6.98
C GLN A 113 -2.31 14.95 7.59
N LEU A 114 -1.30 14.44 6.89
CA LEU A 114 -0.38 13.41 7.37
C LEU A 114 1.04 13.96 7.42
N TYR A 115 1.66 13.86 8.60
CA TYR A 115 3.10 14.05 8.80
C TYR A 115 3.71 12.70 9.14
N LEU A 116 4.36 12.07 8.16
CA LEU A 116 4.98 10.76 8.34
C LEU A 116 6.50 10.89 8.34
N ARG A 117 7.17 10.26 9.29
CA ARG A 117 8.63 10.18 9.34
C ARG A 117 9.08 8.74 9.53
N VAL A 118 10.10 8.36 8.77
CA VAL A 118 10.83 7.11 8.97
C VAL A 118 12.12 7.44 9.71
N VAL A 119 12.30 6.85 10.88
CA VAL A 119 13.44 7.11 11.76
C VAL A 119 14.26 5.85 12.00
N ALA A 120 15.57 5.95 11.94
CA ALA A 120 16.48 4.95 12.49
C ALA A 120 16.80 5.29 13.94
N ILE A 121 16.95 4.26 14.79
CA ILE A 121 17.50 4.44 16.14
C ILE A 121 18.83 3.71 16.22
N ASP A 122 19.87 4.45 16.61
CA ASP A 122 21.16 3.83 16.90
C ASP A 122 21.05 2.85 18.06
N ARG A 123 21.58 1.63 17.83
CA ARG A 123 21.54 0.50 18.76
C ARG A 123 22.28 0.79 20.07
N TRP A 124 23.29 1.66 20.06
CA TRP A 124 24.12 1.93 21.24
C TRP A 124 23.80 3.26 21.92
N GLY A 125 23.49 4.31 21.15
CA GLY A 125 23.22 5.65 21.68
C GLY A 125 21.75 6.01 21.86
N GLY A 126 20.81 5.20 21.35
CA GLY A 126 19.37 5.52 21.37
C GLY A 126 19.00 6.78 20.57
N LYS A 127 19.97 7.35 19.83
CA LYS A 127 19.78 8.58 19.07
C LYS A 127 18.92 8.29 17.84
N ARG A 128 17.93 9.16 17.63
CA ARG A 128 17.01 9.09 16.48
C ARG A 128 17.61 9.85 15.31
N TYR A 129 17.57 9.24 14.14
CA TYR A 129 17.99 9.81 12.87
C TYR A 129 16.85 9.73 11.87
N MET A 130 16.56 10.83 11.20
CA MET A 130 15.55 10.85 10.14
C MET A 130 16.13 10.23 8.87
N LEU A 131 15.42 9.28 8.29
CA LEU A 131 15.76 8.68 7.00
C LEU A 131 14.94 9.31 5.89
N LEU A 132 13.62 9.37 6.10
CA LEU A 132 12.63 9.87 5.16
C LEU A 132 11.56 10.67 5.91
N ALA A 133 10.98 11.66 5.24
CA ALA A 133 9.77 12.34 5.69
C ALA A 133 8.78 12.49 4.54
N SER A 134 7.48 12.46 4.87
CA SER A 134 6.38 12.84 4.00
C SER A 134 5.51 13.86 4.72
N ASN A 135 5.01 14.83 3.97
CA ASN A 135 4.01 15.77 4.44
C ASN A 135 2.92 15.92 3.38
N MET A 136 1.75 15.31 3.59
CA MET A 136 0.72 15.20 2.56
C MET A 136 -0.65 15.63 3.08
N ASN A 137 -1.40 16.31 2.22
CA ASN A 137 -2.78 16.69 2.46
C ASN A 137 -3.73 15.70 1.76
N LYS A 138 -4.93 15.49 2.32
CA LYS A 138 -5.96 14.59 1.76
C LYS A 138 -6.32 14.94 0.31
N ASP A 139 -6.38 16.21 -0.05
CA ASP A 139 -6.74 16.66 -1.40
C ASP A 139 -5.69 16.30 -2.46
N ALA A 140 -4.45 16.04 -2.03
CA ALA A 140 -3.37 15.60 -2.91
C ALA A 140 -3.28 14.07 -3.04
N TRP A 141 -4.05 13.32 -2.24
CA TRP A 141 -4.01 11.86 -2.25
C TRP A 141 -4.73 11.26 -3.46
N ASP A 142 -4.11 10.22 -4.03
CA ASP A 142 -4.70 9.36 -5.04
C ASP A 142 -4.27 7.91 -4.75
N SER A 143 -5.22 6.98 -4.73
CA SER A 143 -4.96 5.58 -4.39
C SER A 143 -3.94 4.91 -5.31
N ARG A 144 -3.76 5.42 -6.54
CA ARG A 144 -2.72 4.97 -7.48
C ARG A 144 -1.31 5.15 -6.93
N TYR A 145 -1.09 6.09 -6.00
CA TYR A 145 0.22 6.25 -5.37
C TYR A 145 0.55 5.12 -4.39
N ALA A 146 -0.45 4.57 -3.68
CA ALA A 146 -0.27 3.37 -2.88
C ALA A 146 0.12 2.17 -3.75
N GLU A 147 -0.58 1.98 -4.87
CA GLU A 147 -0.25 0.93 -5.84
C GLU A 147 1.17 1.12 -6.42
N ALA A 148 1.56 2.36 -6.73
CA ALA A 148 2.90 2.64 -7.24
C ALA A 148 3.98 2.29 -6.22
N LEU A 149 3.80 2.64 -4.94
CA LEU A 149 4.75 2.33 -3.87
C LEU A 149 4.89 0.82 -3.62
N THR A 150 3.79 0.07 -3.62
CA THR A 150 3.81 -1.39 -3.38
C THR A 150 4.40 -2.19 -4.55
N GLN A 151 4.49 -1.59 -5.74
CA GLN A 151 5.19 -2.17 -6.89
C GLN A 151 6.69 -1.86 -6.91
N LEU A 152 7.17 -0.98 -6.03
CA LEU A 152 8.59 -0.72 -5.91
C LEU A 152 9.25 -1.86 -5.14
N GLU A 153 10.26 -2.47 -5.75
CA GLU A 153 11.18 -3.35 -5.05
C GLU A 153 12.17 -2.49 -4.22
N ASN A 154 13.41 -2.93 -4.04
CA ASN A 154 14.45 -2.17 -3.34
C ASN A 154 15.02 -0.99 -4.15
N GLY A 155 14.28 -0.50 -5.15
CA GLY A 155 14.69 0.57 -6.04
C GLY A 155 14.41 1.96 -5.48
N ASP A 156 14.95 2.97 -6.17
CA ASP A 156 14.64 4.37 -5.87
C ASP A 156 13.19 4.69 -6.24
N VAL A 157 12.52 5.49 -5.38
CA VAL A 157 11.19 6.01 -5.70
C VAL A 157 11.30 6.95 -6.91
N PRO A 158 10.52 6.75 -7.98
CA PRO A 158 10.54 7.63 -9.14
C PRO A 158 10.29 9.10 -8.73
N PRO A 159 11.02 10.08 -9.31
CA PRO A 159 10.90 11.48 -8.89
C PRO A 159 9.47 12.04 -8.95
N SER A 160 8.65 11.56 -9.89
CA SER A 160 7.24 11.95 -10.01
C SER A 160 6.41 11.47 -8.82
N ILE A 161 6.63 10.24 -8.35
CA ILE A 161 5.95 9.65 -7.18
C ILE A 161 6.44 10.33 -5.91
N ALA A 162 7.76 10.53 -5.78
CA ALA A 162 8.34 11.24 -4.65
C ALA A 162 7.80 12.67 -4.53
N ALA A 163 7.67 13.39 -5.65
CA ALA A 163 7.09 14.74 -5.64
C ALA A 163 5.59 14.73 -5.30
N ALA A 164 4.82 13.79 -5.87
CA ALA A 164 3.38 13.70 -5.60
C ALA A 164 3.08 13.37 -4.13
N LEU A 165 3.86 12.48 -3.53
CA LEU A 165 3.75 12.07 -2.14
C LEU A 165 4.53 12.97 -1.16
N ASN A 166 5.13 14.05 -1.67
CA ASN A 166 5.99 14.97 -0.93
C ASN A 166 7.04 14.24 -0.07
N LEU A 167 7.68 13.23 -0.64
CA LEU A 167 8.71 12.43 0.00
C LEU A 167 10.05 13.17 -0.07
N THR A 168 10.64 13.39 1.10
CA THR A 168 11.99 13.93 1.25
C THR A 168 12.90 12.85 1.81
N PHE A 169 13.89 12.45 1.03
CA PHE A 169 14.91 11.47 1.40
C PHE A 169 16.14 12.18 1.95
N THR A 170 16.70 11.65 3.03
CA THR A 170 17.95 12.19 3.61
C THR A 170 19.18 11.46 3.08
N ASN A 171 20.36 12.01 3.31
CA ASN A 171 21.62 11.30 3.02
C ASN A 171 21.78 9.99 3.82
N LEU A 172 21.06 9.83 4.93
CA LEU A 172 21.08 8.59 5.72
C LEU A 172 20.24 7.50 5.08
N TRP A 173 19.15 7.85 4.38
CA TRP A 173 18.40 6.91 3.54
C TRP A 173 19.29 6.27 2.49
N LEU A 174 20.02 7.10 1.73
CA LEU A 174 20.93 6.62 0.68
C LEU A 174 22.03 5.71 1.25
N LYS A 175 22.56 6.03 2.44
CA LYS A 175 23.55 5.17 3.09
C LYS A 175 22.97 3.84 3.56
N GLN A 176 21.70 3.82 3.95
CA GLN A 176 21.03 2.64 4.46
C GLN A 176 20.66 1.66 3.33
N PHE A 177 20.15 2.17 2.20
CA PHE A 177 19.55 1.34 1.15
C PHE A 177 20.29 1.38 -0.19
N SER A 178 21.15 2.38 -0.44
CA SER A 178 21.84 2.57 -1.73
C SER A 178 23.31 2.11 -1.72
N SER A 179 23.69 1.14 -0.87
CA SER A 179 25.04 0.54 -0.95
C SER A 179 25.18 -0.33 -2.22
N PRO A 180 26.38 -0.36 -2.85
CA PRO A 180 26.62 -0.88 -4.20
C PRO A 180 26.46 -2.39 -4.38
#